data_AF-A0A386TUH0-F1
#
_entry.id   AF-A0A386TUH0-F1
#
_cell.length_a   1.000
_cell.length_b   1.000
_cell.length_c   1.000
_cell.angle_alpha   90.00
_cell.angle_beta   90.00
_cell.angle_gamma   90.00
#
_symmetry.space_group_name_H-M   'P 1'
#
loop_
_entity.id
_entity.type
_entity.pdbx_description
1 polymer ?
#
loop_
_entity_poly.entity_id
_entity_poly.type
_entity_poly.pdbx_seq_one_letter_code
_entity_poly.pdbx_strand_id
1 'polypeptide(L)'
;TTKIMSTILPAIILIFIALPSLSLLYLLDESLNPLITLSTMGHQSYWSYEYMYFKNYIECDLYMSQPEMINSFRLLDVDNRTILPMMTQIRTLVTAADVIHSWTIPT
;
A
#
# COMPACT_ATOMS: atom_id res chain seq x y z
N THR A 1 30.35 29.85 22.14
CA THR A 1 29.09 29.49 22.83
C THR A 1 27.92 29.36 21.87
N THR A 2 27.69 30.35 20.99
CA THR A 2 26.62 30.33 19.96
C THR A 2 26.66 29.12 19.01
N LYS A 3 27.84 28.72 18.53
CA LYS A 3 28.03 27.53 17.67
C LYS A 3 27.63 26.22 18.35
N ILE A 4 27.83 26.13 19.66
CA ILE A 4 27.45 24.95 20.45
C ILE A 4 25.93 24.90 20.59
N MET A 5 25.30 26.04 20.90
CA MET A 5 23.84 26.16 20.97
C MET A 5 23.15 25.78 19.65
N SER A 6 23.66 26.27 18.51
CA SER A 6 23.12 25.93 17.18
C SER A 6 23.37 24.48 16.76
N THR A 7 24.18 23.72 17.49
CA THR A 7 24.41 22.29 17.24
C THR A 7 23.53 21.44 18.16
N ILE A 8 23.40 21.83 19.43
CA ILE A 8 22.60 21.10 20.43
C ILE A 8 21.10 21.25 20.15
N LEU A 9 20.63 22.45 19.81
CA LEU A 9 19.20 22.68 19.60
C LEU A 9 18.63 21.84 18.43
N PRO A 10 19.24 21.77 17.24
CA PRO A 10 18.78 20.88 16.18
C PRO A 10 18.90 19.40 16.55
N ALA A 11 19.94 18.99 17.28
CA ALA A 11 20.11 17.61 17.70
C ALA A 11 18.96 17.15 18.62
N ILE A 12 18.52 17.99 19.56
CA ILE A 12 17.38 17.70 20.42
C ILE A 12 16.09 17.56 19.60
N ILE A 13 15.86 18.46 18.63
CA ILE A 13 14.68 18.40 17.75
C ILE A 13 14.67 17.08 16.95
N LEU A 14 15.82 16.64 16.43
CA LEU A 14 15.93 15.36 15.72
C LEU A 14 15.58 14.17 16.61
N ILE A 15 16.01 14.16 17.88
CA ILE A 15 15.66 13.09 18.83
C ILE A 15 14.14 13.03 19.04
N PHE A 16 13.48 14.18 19.22
CA PHE A 16 12.03 14.23 19.38
C PHE A 16 11.26 13.76 18.16
N ILE A 17 11.80 13.91 16.94
CA ILE A 17 11.20 13.38 15.70
C ILE A 17 11.50 11.87 15.55
N ALA A 18 12.72 11.44 15.88
CA ALA A 18 13.15 10.06 15.70
C ALA A 18 12.42 9.08 16.62
N LEU A 19 12.16 9.46 17.88
CA LEU A 19 11.48 8.58 18.85
C LEU A 19 10.09 8.11 18.38
N PRO A 20 9.13 8.98 18.02
CA PRO A 20 7.82 8.55 17.51
C PRO A 20 7.92 7.86 16.14
N SER A 21 8.87 8.26 15.30
CA SER A 21 9.08 7.63 13.99
C SER A 21 9.54 6.18 14.12
N LEU A 22 10.50 5.91 15.02
CA LEU A 22 10.98 4.55 15.28
C LEU A 22 9.90 3.69 15.93
N SER A 23 9.13 4.21 16.89
CA SER A 23 8.04 3.42 17.48
C SER A 23 6.99 3.01 16.44
N LEU A 24 6.65 3.89 15.50
CA LEU A 24 5.72 3.58 14.42
C LEU A 24 6.30 2.52 13.47
N LEU A 25 7.58 2.63 13.11
CA LEU A 25 8.27 1.67 12.24
C LEU A 25 8.18 0.25 12.80
N TYR A 26 8.45 0.07 14.10
CA TYR A 26 8.35 -1.24 14.74
C TYR A 26 6.92 -1.78 14.80
N LEU A 27 5.92 -0.90 14.99
CA LEU A 27 4.51 -1.32 14.98
C LEU A 27 4.04 -1.76 13.57
N LEU A 28 4.59 -1.16 12.51
CA LEU A 28 4.26 -1.53 11.13
C LEU A 28 4.90 -2.87 10.71
N ASP A 29 6.07 -3.19 11.25
CA ASP A 29 6.78 -4.44 10.95
C ASP A 29 6.21 -5.65 11.70
N GLU A 30 5.42 -5.42 12.76
CA GLU A 30 4.80 -6.50 13.52
C GLU A 30 3.76 -7.24 12.66
N SER A 31 4.16 -8.40 12.13
CA SER A 31 3.28 -9.23 11.31
C SER A 31 2.24 -9.93 12.18
N LEU A 32 1.09 -9.29 12.36
CA LEU A 32 -0.09 -9.94 12.91
C LEU A 32 -0.49 -11.13 11.99
N ASN A 33 -1.13 -12.17 12.52
CA ASN A 33 -1.51 -13.36 11.73
C ASN A 33 -2.61 -13.02 10.71
N PRO A 34 -2.31 -12.89 9.40
CA PRO A 34 -3.29 -12.46 8.43
C PRO A 34 -4.26 -13.60 8.11
N LEU A 35 -5.54 -13.26 7.92
CA LEU A 35 -6.56 -14.23 7.52
C LEU A 35 -6.57 -14.44 6.00
N ILE A 36 -6.14 -13.43 5.24
CA ILE A 36 -6.19 -13.41 3.77
C ILE A 36 -4.84 -12.92 3.24
N THR A 37 -4.36 -13.55 2.18
CA THR A 37 -3.21 -13.08 1.40
C THR A 37 -3.68 -12.68 0.01
N LEU A 38 -3.34 -11.45 -0.38
CA LEU A 38 -3.61 -10.86 -1.68
C LEU A 38 -2.29 -10.68 -2.43
N SER A 39 -2.11 -11.37 -3.55
CA SER A 39 -1.01 -11.11 -4.47
C SER A 39 -1.41 -10.00 -5.41
N THR A 40 -0.59 -8.97 -5.55
CA THR A 40 -0.78 -7.86 -6.49
C THR A 40 0.39 -7.83 -7.46
N MET A 41 0.08 -7.99 -8.74
CA MET A 41 1.06 -8.05 -9.81
C MET A 41 0.89 -6.83 -10.71
N GLY A 42 1.92 -5.98 -10.75
CA GLY A 42 1.98 -4.83 -11.64
C GLY A 42 2.41 -5.24 -13.05
N HIS A 43 1.62 -4.85 -14.04
CA HIS A 43 1.93 -4.97 -15.45
C HIS A 43 1.95 -3.57 -16.09
N GLN A 44 2.42 -3.49 -17.33
CA GLN A 44 2.39 -2.25 -18.10
C GLN A 44 0.94 -1.79 -18.32
N SER A 45 0.56 -0.74 -17.57
CA SER A 45 -0.73 -0.05 -17.64
C SER A 45 -1.94 -0.78 -17.05
N TYR A 46 -1.75 -1.88 -16.31
CA TYR A 46 -2.83 -2.56 -15.58
C TYR A 46 -2.31 -3.32 -14.36
N TRP A 47 -3.21 -3.79 -13.52
CA TRP A 47 -2.90 -4.58 -12.34
C TRP A 47 -3.66 -5.90 -12.35
N SER A 48 -2.99 -6.98 -11.96
CA SER A 48 -3.60 -8.29 -11.77
C SER A 48 -3.59 -8.63 -10.29
N TYR A 49 -4.71 -9.12 -9.78
CA TYR A 49 -4.86 -9.52 -8.39
C TYR A 49 -5.21 -10.98 -8.28
N GLU A 50 -4.52 -11.67 -7.38
CA GLU A 50 -4.77 -13.07 -7.07
C GLU A 50 -5.07 -13.20 -5.59
N TYR A 51 -6.20 -13.83 -5.26
CA TYR A 51 -6.55 -14.13 -3.88
C TYR A 51 -6.80 -15.63 -3.72
N MET A 52 -6.15 -16.19 -2.70
CA MET A 52 -6.35 -17.57 -2.28
C MET A 52 -7.48 -17.62 -1.24
N TYR A 53 -8.73 -17.71 -1.69
CA TYR A 53 -9.87 -17.88 -0.80
C TYR A 53 -10.22 -19.38 -0.69
N PHE A 54 -9.92 -20.00 0.45
CA PHE A 54 -10.31 -21.39 0.77
C PHE A 54 -10.04 -22.42 -0.36
N LYS A 55 -8.84 -22.37 -0.96
CA LYS A 55 -8.35 -23.23 -2.07
C LYS A 55 -8.93 -22.93 -3.45
N ASN A 56 -9.86 -21.98 -3.59
CA ASN A 56 -10.20 -21.46 -4.91
C ASN A 56 -9.23 -20.33 -5.25
N TYR A 57 -8.57 -20.50 -6.39
CA TYR A 57 -7.72 -19.48 -6.99
C TYR A 57 -8.61 -18.60 -7.85
N ILE A 58 -8.67 -17.31 -7.50
CA ILE A 58 -9.38 -16.32 -8.30
C ILE A 58 -8.38 -15.25 -8.71
N GLU A 59 -8.32 -15.03 -10.01
CA GLU A 59 -7.47 -14.06 -10.68
C GLU A 59 -8.35 -13.04 -11.40
N CYS A 60 -7.97 -11.78 -11.32
CA CYS A 60 -8.70 -10.69 -11.94
C CYS A 60 -7.74 -9.60 -12.40
N ASP A 61 -7.85 -9.25 -13.69
CA ASP A 61 -7.17 -8.12 -14.28
C ASP A 61 -8.03 -6.86 -14.15
N LEU A 62 -7.35 -5.75 -13.88
CA LEU A 62 -7.96 -4.45 -13.63
C LEU A 62 -7.36 -3.42 -14.57
N TYR A 63 -8.20 -2.93 -15.47
CA TYR A 63 -7.86 -1.85 -16.38
C TYR A 63 -8.57 -0.57 -15.96
N MET A 64 -7.96 0.57 -16.27
CA MET A 64 -8.62 1.85 -16.10
C MET A 64 -9.85 1.90 -17.00
N SER A 65 -11.01 2.13 -16.38
CA SER A 65 -12.26 2.30 -17.10
C SER A 65 -12.22 3.57 -17.96
N GLN A 66 -12.77 3.48 -19.17
CA GLN A 66 -13.02 4.68 -19.96
C GLN A 66 -14.17 5.48 -19.33
N PRO A 67 -14.15 6.82 -19.40
CA PRO A 67 -15.22 7.65 -18.85
C PRO A 67 -16.49 7.50 -19.69
N GLU A 68 -17.25 6.44 -19.45
CA GLU A 68 -18.49 6.12 -20.18
C GLU A 68 -19.75 6.61 -19.43
N MET A 69 -19.66 6.85 -18.12
CA MET A 69 -20.81 7.18 -17.28
C MET A 69 -20.69 8.54 -16.59
N ILE A 70 -21.85 9.19 -16.40
CA ILE A 70 -22.01 10.51 -15.76
C ILE A 70 -21.52 10.53 -14.29
N ASN A 71 -21.32 9.36 -13.67
CA ASN A 71 -20.97 9.23 -12.25
C ASN A 71 -19.65 8.49 -11.97
N SER A 72 -18.75 8.39 -12.96
CA SER A 72 -17.43 7.76 -12.79
C SER A 72 -16.33 8.76 -12.46
N PHE A 73 -15.38 8.37 -11.61
CA PHE A 73 -14.17 9.13 -11.34
C PHE A 73 -13.15 8.92 -12.46
N ARG A 74 -12.86 10.01 -13.18
CA ARG A 74 -11.89 10.03 -14.29
C ARG A 74 -10.49 9.62 -13.79
N LEU A 75 -9.89 8.61 -14.44
CA LEU A 75 -8.57 8.03 -14.13
C LEU A 75 -8.44 7.31 -12.77
N LEU A 76 -9.55 7.08 -12.07
CA LEU A 76 -9.56 6.36 -10.79
C LEU A 76 -10.41 5.10 -10.84
N ASP A 77 -11.49 5.12 -11.63
CA ASP A 77 -12.32 3.94 -11.79
C ASP A 77 -11.66 2.89 -12.66
N VAL A 78 -11.79 1.65 -12.21
CA VAL A 78 -11.34 0.42 -12.87
C VAL A 78 -12.55 -0.41 -13.26
N ASP A 79 -12.40 -1.23 -14.29
CA ASP A 79 -13.44 -2.11 -14.84
C ASP A 79 -13.93 -3.14 -13.82
N ASN A 80 -13.01 -3.92 -13.25
CA ASN A 80 -13.26 -4.82 -12.14
C ASN A 80 -12.81 -4.13 -10.85
N ARG A 81 -13.47 -4.42 -9.73
CA ARG A 81 -13.02 -3.92 -8.41
C ARG A 81 -12.65 -5.10 -7.53
N THR A 82 -11.50 -5.03 -6.89
CA THR A 82 -11.08 -6.03 -5.91
C THR A 82 -11.91 -5.89 -4.65
N ILE A 83 -12.61 -6.96 -4.27
CA ILE A 83 -13.45 -7.01 -3.08
C ILE A 83 -12.62 -7.64 -1.95
N LEU A 84 -12.51 -6.94 -0.83
CA LEU A 84 -11.82 -7.40 0.36
C LEU A 84 -12.74 -7.27 1.58
N PRO A 85 -12.72 -8.24 2.52
CA PRO A 85 -13.56 -8.17 3.70
C PRO A 85 -13.05 -7.11 4.69
N MET A 86 -13.97 -6.27 5.14
CA MET A 86 -13.69 -5.24 6.12
C MET A 86 -13.40 -5.84 7.51
N MET A 87 -12.64 -5.11 8.34
CA MET A 87 -12.25 -5.53 9.71
C MET A 87 -11.46 -6.84 9.76
N THR A 88 -10.77 -7.20 8.68
CA THR A 88 -9.89 -8.37 8.65
C THR A 88 -8.46 -7.93 8.34
N GLN A 89 -7.50 -8.63 8.93
CA GLN A 89 -6.11 -8.39 8.59
C GLN A 89 -5.77 -9.11 7.28
N ILE A 90 -5.33 -8.31 6.30
CA ILE A 90 -4.97 -8.75 4.96
C ILE A 90 -3.47 -8.56 4.79
N ARG A 91 -2.77 -9.61 4.35
CA ARG A 91 -1.39 -9.52 3.90
C ARG A 91 -1.39 -9.26 2.40
N THR A 92 -0.73 -8.20 1.96
CA THR A 92 -0.51 -7.95 0.54
C THR A 92 0.90 -8.38 0.15
N LEU A 93 1.03 -9.08 -0.97
CA LEU A 93 2.31 -9.43 -1.59
C LEU A 93 2.39 -8.68 -2.91
N VAL A 94 3.30 -7.73 -3.02
CA VAL A 94 3.41 -6.87 -4.21
C VAL A 94 4.58 -7.35 -5.06
N THR A 95 4.33 -7.59 -6.34
CA THR A 95 5.33 -7.96 -7.35
C THR A 95 5.04 -7.26 -8.68
N ALA A 96 5.96 -7.38 -9.63
CA ALA A 96 5.80 -6.87 -10.98
C ALA A 96 6.20 -7.93 -12.01
N ALA A 97 5.50 -7.94 -13.14
CA ALA A 97 5.74 -8.87 -14.25
C ALA A 97 6.84 -8.38 -15.21
N ASP A 98 6.95 -7.06 -15.36
CA ASP A 98 7.75 -6.41 -16.40
C ASP A 98 8.75 -5.39 -15.84
N VAL A 99 8.28 -4.19 -15.51
CA VAL A 99 9.08 -3.07 -15.02
C VAL A 99 8.70 -2.74 -13.58
N ILE A 100 9.45 -1.84 -12.95
CA ILE A 100 9.17 -1.44 -11.57
C ILE A 100 7.85 -0.68 -11.51
N HIS A 101 6.95 -1.17 -10.65
CA HIS A 101 5.69 -0.50 -10.29
C HIS A 101 5.61 -0.28 -8.78
N SER A 102 4.77 0.65 -8.36
CA SER A 102 4.47 0.91 -6.95
C SER A 102 2.98 0.79 -6.71
N TRP A 103 2.59 -0.10 -5.79
CA TRP A 103 1.21 -0.29 -5.38
C TRP A 103 0.90 0.61 -4.19
N THR A 104 -0.15 1.45 -4.27
CA THR A 104 -0.44 2.44 -3.23
C THR A 104 -1.93 2.72 -3.14
N ILE A 105 -2.46 2.77 -1.91
CA ILE A 105 -3.82 3.17 -1.58
C ILE A 105 -3.73 4.18 -0.42
N PRO A 106 -3.90 5.49 -0.67
CA PRO A 106 -3.56 6.52 0.31
C PRO A 106 -4.69 6.95 1.28
N THR A 107 -5.92 6.44 1.12
CA THR A 107 -7.21 6.89 1.72
C THR A 107 -7.13 7.78 2.96
#